data_AF-A0A662X4K4-F1
#
_entry.id   AF-A0A662X4K4-F1
#
_cell.length_a   1.000
_cell.length_b   1.000
_cell.length_c   1.000
_cell.angle_alpha   90.00
_cell.angle_beta   90.00
_cell.angle_gamma   90.00
#
_symmetry.space_group_name_H-M   'P 1'
#
loop_
_entity.id
_entity.type
_entity.pdbx_description
1 polymer ?
#
loop_
_entity_poly.entity_id
_entity_poly.type
_entity_poly.pdbx_seq_one_letter_code
_entity_poly.pdbx_strand_id
1 'polypeptide(L)'
;MGSSQSLLVWLAPQPKKRLALLVCFALYLRTTGRSLSRQHALLQLHDDRLALGAHIQAALRYTFVAQLISSSEYLLCLVKPLLAARIGRLLVLKPCDARANCTYGPHERNTVDLYGVHVDDDGRVAGGLKPVLVFVHGGAWAFGHKWQYGLVGEYLATQGILVAVINYRTFPTGSVVDMVEDVESACEGLLSLHYQIYHWRLTASEMQILKEKEIANYVKGFIGLAAPFDISDHYVFESERVVGPFNGMYACFSVSRQREEISLGLPGVGAV
;
A
#
# COMPACT_ATOMS: atom_id res chain seq x y z
N MET A 1 -27.11 10.86 52.53
CA MET A 1 -25.83 11.46 52.08
C MET A 1 -24.92 10.34 51.63
N GLY A 2 -24.83 10.07 50.33
CA GLY A 2 -23.92 9.05 49.82
C GLY A 2 -24.15 8.82 48.34
N SER A 3 -23.29 9.37 47.48
CA SER A 3 -23.12 8.94 46.08
C SER A 3 -22.15 9.84 45.27
N SER A 4 -20.89 10.00 45.68
CA SER A 4 -19.89 10.52 44.72
C SER A 4 -18.53 9.81 44.72
N GLN A 5 -18.29 8.84 45.61
CA GLN A 5 -17.00 8.14 45.67
C GLN A 5 -16.88 6.89 44.76
N SER A 6 -17.93 6.50 44.02
CA SER A 6 -17.92 5.22 43.29
C SER A 6 -17.28 5.25 41.89
N LEU A 7 -17.21 6.40 41.21
CA LEU A 7 -16.67 6.48 39.84
C LEU A 7 -15.13 6.53 39.81
N LEU A 8 -14.50 7.24 40.74
CA LEU A 8 -13.03 7.37 40.82
C LEU A 8 -12.33 6.07 41.22
N VAL A 9 -12.98 5.22 42.02
CA VAL A 9 -12.45 3.91 42.44
C VAL A 9 -12.54 2.88 41.31
N TRP A 10 -13.56 2.96 40.45
CA TRP A 10 -13.69 2.09 39.26
C TRP A 10 -12.70 2.46 38.15
N LEU A 11 -12.32 3.75 38.07
CA LEU A 11 -11.31 4.28 37.17
C LEU A 11 -9.87 4.08 37.68
N ALA A 12 -9.66 3.68 38.94
CA ALA A 12 -8.34 3.39 39.46
C ALA A 12 -7.71 2.24 38.66
N PRO A 13 -6.63 2.47 37.89
CA PRO A 13 -6.15 1.45 36.98
C PRO A 13 -5.54 0.32 37.80
N GLN A 14 -6.19 -0.85 37.74
CA GLN A 14 -5.72 -2.13 38.27
C GLN A 14 -4.25 -2.37 37.87
N PRO A 15 -3.40 -2.98 38.70
CA PRO A 15 -1.96 -3.14 38.41
C PRO A 15 -1.70 -3.82 37.07
N LYS A 16 -2.54 -4.79 36.68
CA LYS A 16 -2.51 -5.43 35.35
C LYS A 16 -2.86 -4.46 34.20
N LYS A 17 -3.84 -3.57 34.40
CA LYS A 17 -4.20 -2.52 33.43
C LYS A 17 -3.08 -1.47 33.30
N ARG A 18 -2.43 -1.08 34.41
CA ARG A 18 -1.26 -0.18 34.41
C ARG A 18 -0.10 -0.78 33.61
N LEU A 19 0.22 -2.04 33.86
CA LEU A 19 1.27 -2.74 33.14
C LEU A 19 0.94 -2.83 31.64
N ALA A 20 -0.30 -3.20 31.28
CA ALA A 20 -0.73 -3.24 29.89
C ALA A 20 -0.63 -1.86 29.21
N LEU A 21 -1.08 -0.79 29.86
CA LEU A 21 -0.95 0.58 29.34
C LEU A 21 0.51 1.01 29.18
N LEU A 22 1.38 0.67 30.14
CA LEU A 22 2.81 0.95 30.04
C LEU A 22 3.47 0.18 28.89
N VAL A 23 3.10 -1.09 28.67
CA VAL A 23 3.58 -1.88 27.54
C VAL A 23 3.09 -1.29 26.21
N CYS A 24 1.80 -0.96 26.10
CA CYS A 24 1.26 -0.30 24.91
C CYS A 24 1.94 1.06 24.64
N PHE A 25 2.18 1.86 25.68
CA PHE A 25 2.87 3.14 25.57
C PHE A 25 4.34 2.97 25.16
N ALA A 26 5.05 1.98 25.70
CA ALA A 26 6.42 1.67 25.32
C ALA A 26 6.51 1.14 23.88
N LEU A 27 5.57 0.30 23.45
CA LEU A 27 5.45 -0.16 22.06
C LEU A 27 5.16 1.03 21.13
N TYR A 28 4.23 1.91 21.51
CA TYR A 28 3.93 3.13 20.79
C TYR A 28 5.18 4.00 20.63
N LEU A 29 5.86 4.36 21.72
CA LEU A 29 7.10 5.14 21.68
C LEU A 29 8.18 4.49 20.82
N ARG A 30 8.34 3.16 20.91
CA ARG A 30 9.29 2.42 20.07
C ARG A 30 8.93 2.49 18.59
N THR A 31 7.65 2.35 18.24
CA THR A 31 7.18 2.46 16.87
C THR A 31 7.33 3.88 16.32
N THR A 32 6.97 4.89 17.11
CA THR A 32 7.14 6.31 16.75
C THR A 32 8.61 6.68 16.60
N GLY A 33 9.47 6.25 17.52
CA GLY A 33 10.91 6.49 17.44
C GLY A 33 11.54 5.85 16.20
N ARG A 34 11.17 4.60 15.88
CA ARG A 34 11.62 3.94 14.63
C ARG A 34 11.11 4.65 13.38
N SER A 35 9.86 5.10 13.39
CA SER A 35 9.27 5.86 12.28
C SER A 35 10.02 7.17 12.06
N LEU A 36 10.31 7.91 13.13
CA LEU A 36 11.08 9.16 13.09
C LEU A 36 12.51 8.93 12.57
N SER A 37 13.23 7.94 13.10
CA SER A 37 14.59 7.62 12.65
C SER A 37 14.63 7.21 11.18
N ARG A 38 13.67 6.39 10.72
CA ARG A 38 13.57 6.00 9.32
C ARG A 38 13.27 7.21 8.42
N GLN A 39 12.28 8.04 8.78
CA GLN A 39 11.95 9.23 8.02
C GLN A 39 13.13 10.21 7.95
N HIS A 40 13.85 10.41 9.05
CA HIS A 40 15.04 11.26 9.07
C HIS A 40 16.15 10.72 8.15
N ALA A 41 16.47 9.44 8.25
CA ALA A 41 17.49 8.81 7.40
C ALA A 41 17.10 8.84 5.91
N LEU A 42 15.82 8.66 5.58
CA LEU A 42 15.36 8.63 4.20
C LEU A 42 15.25 10.02 3.57
N LEU A 43 14.91 11.05 4.36
CA LEU A 43 15.00 12.45 3.93
C LEU A 43 16.44 12.89 3.69
N GLN A 44 17.40 12.40 4.48
CA GLN A 44 18.82 12.64 4.22
C GLN A 44 19.33 11.98 2.94
N LEU A 45 18.75 10.84 2.53
CA LEU A 45 19.16 10.12 1.31
C LEU A 45 18.57 10.70 0.02
N HIS A 46 17.42 11.38 0.10
CA HIS A 46 16.67 11.82 -1.09
C HIS A 46 16.67 13.35 -1.27
N ASP A 47 17.07 14.12 -0.26
CA ASP A 47 17.06 15.59 -0.34
C ASP A 47 18.27 16.21 0.38
N ASP A 48 19.38 16.31 -0.35
CA ASP A 48 20.64 16.95 0.08
C ASP A 48 20.53 18.48 0.20
N ARG A 49 19.38 19.08 -0.18
CA ARG A 49 19.23 20.53 -0.33
C ARG A 49 18.79 21.23 0.95
N LEU A 50 18.31 20.50 1.95
CA LEU A 50 17.76 21.06 3.18
C LEU A 50 18.83 21.19 4.27
N ALA A 51 18.73 22.23 5.09
CA ALA A 51 19.55 22.34 6.30
C ALA A 51 19.07 21.34 7.36
N LEU A 52 19.97 20.87 8.25
CA LEU A 52 19.67 19.87 9.27
C LEU A 52 18.40 20.19 10.10
N GLY A 53 18.19 21.46 10.46
CA GLY A 53 17.00 21.91 11.19
C GLY A 53 15.70 21.71 10.39
N ALA A 54 15.75 21.89 9.08
CA ALA A 54 14.61 21.66 8.19
C ALA A 54 14.33 20.16 8.02
N HIS A 55 15.36 19.29 7.96
CA HIS A 55 15.16 17.83 7.96
C HIS A 55 14.48 17.34 9.24
N ILE A 56 14.89 17.85 10.39
CA ILE A 56 14.29 17.48 11.69
C ILE A 56 12.83 17.96 11.74
N GLN A 57 12.57 19.20 11.33
CA GLN A 57 11.21 19.75 11.31
C GLN A 57 10.29 18.97 10.35
N ALA A 58 10.79 18.62 9.16
CA ALA A 58 10.05 17.80 8.20
C ALA A 58 9.75 16.41 8.79
N ALA A 59 10.77 15.72 9.32
CA ALA A 59 10.59 14.40 9.93
C ALA A 59 9.56 14.41 11.08
N LEU A 60 9.60 15.41 11.96
CA LEU A 60 8.62 15.57 13.03
C LEU A 60 7.21 15.78 12.49
N ARG A 61 7.04 16.61 11.46
CA ARG A 61 5.75 16.87 10.83
C ARG A 61 5.19 15.63 10.16
N TYR A 62 5.99 14.91 9.36
CA TYR A 62 5.56 13.65 8.73
C TYR A 62 5.21 12.59 9.77
N THR A 63 6.03 12.44 10.81
CA THR A 63 5.74 11.50 11.89
C THR A 63 4.43 11.87 12.58
N PHE A 64 4.18 13.16 12.85
CA PHE A 64 2.94 13.59 13.48
C PHE A 64 1.70 13.32 12.61
N VAL A 65 1.74 13.67 11.33
CA VAL A 65 0.64 13.39 10.39
C VAL A 65 0.42 11.88 10.24
N ALA A 66 1.49 11.10 10.13
CA ALA A 66 1.43 9.64 10.08
C ALA A 66 0.76 9.06 11.34
N GLN A 67 1.11 9.57 12.52
CA GLN A 67 0.51 9.15 13.78
C GLN A 67 -0.96 9.55 13.87
N LEU A 68 -1.35 10.73 13.37
CA LEU A 68 -2.77 11.12 13.32
C LEU A 68 -3.58 10.20 12.41
N ILE A 69 -3.07 9.90 11.22
CA ILE A 69 -3.73 8.99 10.28
C ILE A 69 -3.84 7.59 10.90
N SER A 70 -2.74 7.03 11.40
CA SER A 70 -2.74 5.72 12.05
C SER A 70 -3.66 5.70 13.28
N SER A 71 -3.70 6.77 14.06
CA SER A 71 -4.60 6.88 15.22
C SER A 71 -6.07 6.96 14.82
N SER A 72 -6.37 7.60 13.68
CA SER A 72 -7.73 7.69 13.15
C SER A 72 -8.30 6.31 12.77
N GLU A 73 -7.44 5.35 12.43
CA GLU A 73 -7.87 3.96 12.19
C GLU A 73 -8.47 3.33 13.46
N TYR A 74 -8.02 3.72 14.65
CA TYR A 74 -8.63 3.25 15.91
C TYR A 74 -10.01 3.89 16.16
N LEU A 75 -10.28 5.08 15.62
CA LEU A 75 -11.61 5.69 15.69
C LEU A 75 -12.64 4.88 14.90
N LEU A 76 -12.22 4.07 13.92
CA LEU A 76 -13.11 3.17 13.20
C LEU A 76 -13.86 2.23 14.14
N CYS A 77 -13.19 1.74 15.19
CA CYS A 77 -13.80 0.87 16.20
C CYS A 77 -14.92 1.57 16.98
N LEU A 78 -14.84 2.90 17.14
CA LEU A 78 -15.83 3.70 17.85
C LEU A 78 -16.98 4.12 16.92
N VAL A 79 -16.66 4.59 15.72
CA VAL A 79 -17.64 5.16 14.78
C VAL A 79 -18.39 4.07 14.00
N LYS A 80 -17.71 3.00 13.62
CA LYS A 80 -18.28 1.88 12.86
C LYS A 80 -17.85 0.53 13.46
N PRO A 81 -18.30 0.19 14.68
CA PRO A 81 -17.87 -1.01 15.40
C PRO A 81 -18.15 -2.30 14.62
N LEU A 82 -19.28 -2.38 13.91
CA LEU A 82 -19.62 -3.56 13.09
C LEU A 82 -18.65 -3.74 11.91
N LEU A 83 -18.24 -2.63 11.27
CA LEU A 83 -17.26 -2.68 10.19
C LEU A 83 -15.89 -3.10 10.72
N ALA A 84 -15.46 -2.51 11.84
CA ALA A 84 -14.22 -2.88 12.51
C ALA A 84 -14.21 -4.36 12.93
N ALA A 85 -15.32 -4.87 13.47
CA ALA A 85 -15.46 -6.28 13.83
C ALA A 85 -15.36 -7.22 12.61
N ARG A 86 -15.96 -6.84 11.48
CA ARG A 86 -15.86 -7.60 10.23
C ARG A 86 -14.44 -7.63 9.66
N ILE A 87 -13.73 -6.49 9.67
CA ILE A 87 -12.32 -6.43 9.27
C ILE A 87 -11.46 -7.26 10.23
N GLY A 88 -11.68 -7.10 11.55
CA GLY A 88 -11.00 -7.87 12.59
C GLY A 88 -11.23 -9.38 12.47
N ARG A 89 -12.43 -9.81 12.04
CA ARG A 89 -12.70 -11.21 11.73
C ARG A 89 -11.72 -11.74 10.69
N LEU A 90 -11.49 -11.03 9.59
CA LEU A 90 -10.61 -11.48 8.51
C LEU A 90 -9.14 -11.54 8.91
N LEU A 91 -8.73 -10.73 9.88
CA LEU A 91 -7.37 -10.77 10.45
C LEU A 91 -7.12 -12.02 11.31
N VAL A 92 -8.16 -12.54 11.95
CA VAL A 92 -8.06 -13.69 12.87
C VAL A 92 -8.47 -15.00 12.19
N LEU A 93 -9.56 -14.95 11.42
CA LEU A 93 -10.18 -16.07 10.76
C LEU A 93 -10.07 -15.87 9.25
N LYS A 94 -9.13 -16.59 8.67
CA LYS A 94 -8.91 -16.60 7.23
C LYS A 94 -10.00 -17.43 6.54
N PRO A 95 -10.71 -16.88 5.54
CA PRO A 95 -11.66 -17.65 4.73
C PRO A 95 -10.98 -18.85 4.05
N CYS A 96 -11.69 -19.97 3.90
CA CYS A 96 -11.16 -21.18 3.26
C CYS A 96 -10.74 -20.94 1.80
N ASP A 97 -11.42 -20.01 1.13
CA ASP A 97 -11.18 -19.60 -0.25
C ASP A 97 -10.19 -18.43 -0.36
N ALA A 98 -9.49 -18.10 0.72
CA ALA A 98 -8.48 -17.06 0.74
C ALA A 98 -7.06 -17.63 0.86
N ARG A 99 -6.08 -16.93 0.28
CA ARG A 99 -4.64 -17.12 0.52
C ARG A 99 -4.07 -15.78 0.98
N ALA A 100 -3.52 -15.73 2.18
CA ALA A 100 -3.09 -14.48 2.80
C ALA A 100 -1.56 -14.39 2.85
N ASN A 101 -1.03 -13.18 2.72
CA ASN A 101 0.39 -12.84 2.78
C ASN A 101 1.27 -13.63 1.79
N CYS A 102 0.75 -13.90 0.59
CA CYS A 102 1.56 -14.47 -0.47
C CYS A 102 2.57 -13.42 -0.96
N THR A 103 3.82 -13.79 -1.15
CA THR A 103 4.87 -12.87 -1.63
C THR A 103 4.90 -12.86 -3.16
N TYR A 104 4.95 -11.67 -3.75
CA TYR A 104 5.07 -11.51 -5.21
C TYR A 104 6.37 -10.80 -5.63
N GLY A 105 7.12 -10.25 -4.68
CA GLY A 105 8.35 -9.53 -4.94
C GLY A 105 9.35 -9.65 -3.79
N PRO A 106 10.55 -9.05 -3.95
CA PRO A 106 11.66 -9.24 -3.01
C PRO A 106 11.50 -8.44 -1.72
N HIS A 107 10.74 -7.36 -1.74
CA HIS A 107 10.60 -6.45 -0.60
C HIS A 107 9.52 -6.93 0.38
N GLU A 108 9.70 -6.66 1.68
CA GLU A 108 8.83 -7.20 2.76
C GLU A 108 7.35 -6.83 2.61
N ARG A 109 7.07 -5.67 1.99
CA ARG A 109 5.70 -5.22 1.72
C ARG A 109 5.09 -5.85 0.48
N ASN A 110 5.85 -6.51 -0.40
CA ASN A 110 5.38 -7.06 -1.67
C ASN A 110 4.58 -8.35 -1.42
N THR A 111 3.41 -8.15 -0.82
CA THR A 111 2.53 -9.19 -0.30
C THR A 111 1.13 -8.98 -0.84
N VAL A 112 0.44 -10.09 -1.09
CA VAL A 112 -0.91 -10.10 -1.63
C VAL A 112 -1.82 -11.03 -0.82
N ASP A 113 -3.06 -10.62 -0.64
CA ASP A 113 -4.15 -11.49 -0.20
C ASP A 113 -5.04 -11.83 -1.40
N LEU A 114 -5.17 -13.12 -1.70
CA LEU A 114 -6.05 -13.65 -2.74
C LEU A 114 -7.35 -14.12 -2.11
N TYR A 115 -8.48 -13.81 -2.73
CA TYR A 115 -9.82 -14.24 -2.34
C TYR A 115 -10.53 -14.90 -3.53
N GLY A 116 -11.38 -15.90 -3.28
CA GLY A 116 -12.11 -16.64 -4.32
C GLY A 116 -11.31 -17.79 -4.95
N VAL A 117 -10.23 -18.23 -4.28
CA VAL A 117 -9.42 -19.40 -4.66
C VAL A 117 -10.11 -20.66 -4.15
N HIS A 118 -10.96 -21.27 -4.96
CA HIS A 118 -11.56 -22.57 -4.67
C HIS A 118 -10.67 -23.65 -5.27
N VAL A 119 -10.27 -24.62 -4.47
CA VAL A 119 -9.44 -25.73 -4.92
C VAL A 119 -10.21 -27.02 -4.70
N ASP A 120 -10.33 -27.83 -5.74
CA ASP A 120 -10.91 -29.17 -5.74
C ASP A 120 -10.04 -30.13 -4.91
N ASP A 121 -10.56 -31.30 -4.57
CA ASP A 121 -9.82 -32.34 -3.84
C ASP A 121 -8.52 -32.78 -4.54
N ASP A 122 -8.48 -32.64 -5.88
CA ASP A 122 -7.30 -32.91 -6.73
C ASP A 122 -6.29 -31.75 -6.79
N GLY A 123 -6.48 -30.67 -6.02
CA GLY A 123 -5.58 -29.52 -6.02
C GLY A 123 -5.79 -28.54 -7.19
N ARG A 124 -6.89 -28.69 -7.95
CA ARG A 124 -7.21 -27.87 -9.14
C ARG A 124 -8.15 -26.72 -8.78
N VAL A 125 -8.08 -25.60 -9.49
CA VAL A 125 -9.00 -24.49 -9.18
C VAL A 125 -10.41 -24.78 -9.71
N ALA A 126 -11.35 -24.84 -8.77
CA ALA A 126 -12.76 -25.10 -9.00
C ALA A 126 -13.40 -23.97 -9.82
N GLY A 127 -14.16 -24.33 -10.86
CA GLY A 127 -15.07 -23.40 -11.55
C GLY A 127 -14.52 -22.69 -12.79
N GLY A 128 -13.40 -23.13 -13.36
CA GLY A 128 -12.89 -22.61 -14.63
C GLY A 128 -12.35 -21.18 -14.54
N LEU A 129 -11.95 -20.60 -15.70
CA LEU A 129 -11.30 -19.28 -15.79
C LEU A 129 -12.17 -18.17 -15.19
N LYS A 130 -11.72 -17.61 -14.05
CA LYS A 130 -12.36 -16.46 -13.38
C LYS A 130 -11.69 -15.14 -13.78
N PRO A 131 -12.43 -14.03 -13.95
CA PRO A 131 -11.80 -12.72 -14.09
C PRO A 131 -10.97 -12.38 -12.84
N VAL A 132 -9.82 -11.74 -13.05
CA VAL A 132 -8.92 -11.32 -11.97
C VAL A 132 -9.07 -9.82 -11.73
N LEU A 133 -9.27 -9.43 -10.48
CA LEU A 133 -9.28 -8.04 -10.05
C LEU A 133 -8.10 -7.79 -9.10
N VAL A 134 -7.24 -6.84 -9.47
CA VAL A 134 -6.15 -6.36 -8.60
C VAL A 134 -6.62 -5.09 -7.91
N PHE A 135 -6.70 -5.13 -6.58
CA PHE A 135 -7.05 -3.99 -5.75
C PHE A 135 -5.79 -3.36 -5.19
N VAL A 136 -5.50 -2.13 -5.63
CA VAL A 136 -4.39 -1.30 -5.16
C VAL A 136 -4.96 -0.29 -4.16
N HIS A 137 -4.52 -0.36 -2.91
CA HIS A 137 -5.02 0.55 -1.88
C HIS A 137 -4.50 1.99 -2.06
N GLY A 138 -5.29 2.97 -1.60
CA GLY A 138 -4.86 4.36 -1.49
C GLY A 138 -4.01 4.63 -0.23
N GLY A 139 -3.83 5.91 0.08
CA GLY A 139 -3.02 6.37 1.22
C GLY A 139 -1.90 7.35 0.86
N ALA A 140 -2.08 8.11 -0.24
CA ALA A 140 -1.15 9.13 -0.72
C ALA A 140 0.30 8.61 -0.83
N TRP A 141 0.48 7.36 -1.27
CA TRP A 141 1.78 6.69 -1.42
C TRP A 141 2.62 6.54 -0.14
N ALA A 142 2.14 7.03 1.00
CA ALA A 142 2.84 7.01 2.29
C ALA A 142 2.15 6.13 3.34
N PHE A 143 0.86 5.83 3.15
CA PHE A 143 0.02 5.14 4.13
C PHE A 143 -0.79 4.01 3.49
N GLY A 144 -1.50 3.27 4.34
CA GLY A 144 -2.42 2.22 3.93
C GLY A 144 -1.81 0.82 3.96
N HIS A 145 -2.71 -0.16 4.04
CA HIS A 145 -2.37 -1.57 4.04
C HIS A 145 -3.53 -2.42 3.52
N LYS A 146 -3.23 -3.51 2.80
CA LYS A 146 -4.21 -4.46 2.25
C LYS A 146 -5.25 -5.01 3.24
N TRP A 147 -4.93 -5.11 4.53
CA TRP A 147 -5.88 -5.65 5.52
C TRP A 147 -7.11 -4.75 5.69
N GLN A 148 -6.96 -3.44 5.45
CA GLN A 148 -8.06 -2.47 5.51
C GLN A 148 -9.13 -2.75 4.45
N TYR A 149 -8.75 -3.47 3.38
CA TYR A 149 -9.57 -3.74 2.20
C TYR A 149 -9.92 -5.23 2.08
N GLY A 150 -9.68 -6.04 3.11
CA GLY A 150 -10.01 -7.48 3.08
C GLY A 150 -11.49 -7.76 2.79
N LEU A 151 -12.41 -6.91 3.26
CA LEU A 151 -13.84 -7.03 2.99
C LEU A 151 -14.20 -6.77 1.52
N VAL A 152 -13.40 -5.96 0.81
CA VAL A 152 -13.55 -5.78 -0.64
C VAL A 152 -13.21 -7.09 -1.35
N GLY A 153 -12.09 -7.71 -0.96
CA GLY A 153 -11.66 -9.02 -1.45
C GLY A 153 -12.71 -10.10 -1.21
N GLU A 154 -13.18 -10.23 0.03
CA GLU A 154 -14.21 -11.20 0.41
C GLU A 154 -15.51 -10.99 -0.37
N TYR A 155 -16.02 -9.75 -0.45
CA TYR A 155 -17.29 -9.49 -1.14
C TYR A 155 -17.21 -9.80 -2.64
N LEU A 156 -16.18 -9.30 -3.32
CA LEU A 156 -16.04 -9.52 -4.77
C LEU A 156 -15.76 -10.99 -5.11
N ALA A 157 -15.10 -11.73 -4.22
CA ALA A 157 -14.94 -13.18 -4.37
C ALA A 157 -16.29 -13.93 -4.41
N THR A 158 -17.29 -13.49 -3.64
CA THR A 158 -18.65 -14.08 -3.70
C THR A 158 -19.34 -13.86 -5.05
N GLN A 159 -18.86 -12.92 -5.86
CA GLN A 159 -19.37 -12.64 -7.21
C GLN A 159 -18.65 -13.47 -8.29
N GLY A 160 -17.82 -14.45 -7.90
CA GLY A 160 -17.09 -15.31 -8.83
C GLY A 160 -15.82 -14.68 -9.42
N ILE A 161 -15.31 -13.60 -8.80
CA ILE A 161 -14.10 -12.90 -9.24
C ILE A 161 -12.92 -13.38 -8.38
N LEU A 162 -11.76 -13.61 -9.00
CA LEU A 162 -10.52 -13.80 -8.26
C LEU A 162 -9.97 -12.43 -7.86
N VAL A 163 -9.89 -12.15 -6.55
CA VAL A 163 -9.53 -10.81 -6.08
C VAL A 163 -8.17 -10.85 -5.39
N ALA A 164 -7.26 -10.00 -5.85
CA ALA A 164 -5.93 -9.82 -5.29
C ALA A 164 -5.82 -8.44 -4.63
N VAL A 165 -5.74 -8.41 -3.30
CA VAL A 165 -5.54 -7.16 -2.54
C VAL A 165 -4.05 -7.06 -2.19
N ILE A 166 -3.36 -6.10 -2.78
CA ILE A 166 -1.90 -6.01 -2.70
C ILE A 166 -1.44 -4.95 -1.69
N ASN A 167 -0.30 -5.21 -1.06
CA ASN A 167 0.56 -4.19 -0.47
C ASN A 167 1.72 -3.92 -1.44
N TYR A 168 2.18 -2.69 -1.49
CA TYR A 168 3.37 -2.25 -2.21
C TYR A 168 4.26 -1.42 -1.27
N ARG A 169 5.50 -1.09 -1.66
CA ARG A 169 6.39 -0.18 -0.91
C ARG A 169 5.68 1.16 -0.70
N THR A 170 5.89 1.80 0.45
CA THR A 170 5.34 3.14 0.72
C THR A 170 6.45 4.09 1.10
N PHE A 171 6.25 5.38 0.85
CA PHE A 171 7.14 6.40 1.38
C PHE A 171 7.19 6.26 2.92
N PRO A 172 8.36 6.39 3.55
CA PRO A 172 9.64 6.80 2.96
C PRO A 172 10.50 5.66 2.37
N THR A 173 10.09 4.39 2.51
CA THR A 173 10.92 3.22 2.18
C THR A 173 11.02 2.94 0.67
N GLY A 174 10.09 3.47 -0.13
CA GLY A 174 10.19 3.47 -1.59
C GLY A 174 9.85 4.84 -2.16
N SER A 175 10.33 5.09 -3.39
CA SER A 175 9.93 6.20 -4.25
C SER A 175 8.64 5.88 -5.02
N VAL A 176 8.09 6.86 -5.74
CA VAL A 176 6.95 6.62 -6.64
C VAL A 176 7.27 5.59 -7.72
N VAL A 177 8.52 5.58 -8.21
CA VAL A 177 8.98 4.62 -9.23
C VAL A 177 8.92 3.20 -8.65
N ASP A 178 9.47 3.01 -7.46
CA ASP A 178 9.44 1.73 -6.73
C ASP A 178 8.00 1.22 -6.51
N MET A 179 7.08 2.14 -6.23
CA MET A 179 5.67 1.80 -6.00
C MET A 179 4.98 1.33 -7.29
N VAL A 180 5.26 2.00 -8.41
CA VAL A 180 4.73 1.61 -9.73
C VAL A 180 5.28 0.24 -10.13
N GLU A 181 6.60 0.04 -9.99
CA GLU A 181 7.25 -1.25 -10.26
C GLU A 181 6.68 -2.39 -9.40
N ASP A 182 6.35 -2.12 -8.14
CA ASP A 182 5.72 -3.10 -7.25
C ASP A 182 4.32 -3.47 -7.71
N VAL A 183 3.54 -2.51 -8.20
CA VAL A 183 2.19 -2.75 -8.73
C VAL A 183 2.27 -3.55 -10.03
N GLU A 184 3.20 -3.21 -10.92
CA GLU A 184 3.48 -3.95 -12.15
C GLU A 184 3.88 -5.40 -11.84
N SER A 185 4.85 -5.59 -10.95
CA SER A 185 5.32 -6.92 -10.51
C SER A 185 4.18 -7.77 -9.93
N ALA A 186 3.26 -7.14 -9.17
CA ALA A 186 2.09 -7.83 -8.65
C ALA A 186 1.16 -8.31 -9.77
N CYS A 187 0.89 -7.45 -10.77
CA CYS A 187 0.07 -7.79 -11.92
C CYS A 187 0.69 -8.92 -12.76
N GLU A 188 2.00 -8.90 -12.99
CA GLU A 188 2.72 -9.97 -13.71
C GLU A 188 2.67 -11.31 -12.98
N GLY A 189 2.91 -11.28 -11.66
CA GLY A 189 2.85 -12.46 -10.82
C GLY A 189 1.46 -13.09 -10.81
N LEU A 190 0.42 -12.27 -10.75
CA LEU A 190 -0.97 -12.72 -10.78
C LEU A 190 -1.38 -13.28 -12.14
N LEU A 191 -0.96 -12.65 -13.25
CA LEU A 191 -1.19 -13.17 -14.59
C LEU A 191 -0.52 -14.54 -14.78
N SER A 192 0.73 -14.66 -14.34
CA SER A 192 1.49 -15.91 -14.37
C SER A 192 0.81 -17.01 -13.56
N LEU A 193 0.35 -16.69 -12.35
CA LEU A 193 -0.37 -17.63 -11.48
C LEU A 193 -1.72 -18.05 -12.09
N HIS A 194 -2.50 -17.07 -12.57
CA HIS A 194 -3.78 -17.32 -13.24
C HIS A 194 -3.59 -18.27 -14.43
N TYR A 195 -2.56 -18.03 -15.23
CA TYR A 195 -2.26 -18.85 -16.40
C TYR A 195 -1.80 -20.27 -16.01
N GLN A 196 -0.90 -20.43 -15.05
CA GLN A 196 -0.47 -21.74 -14.54
C GLN A 196 -1.62 -22.56 -13.98
N ILE A 197 -2.54 -21.90 -13.26
CA ILE A 197 -3.71 -22.53 -12.66
C ILE A 197 -4.68 -23.05 -13.73
N TYR A 198 -4.96 -22.26 -14.75
CA TYR A 198 -5.98 -22.60 -15.75
C TYR A 198 -5.44 -23.34 -16.99
N HIS A 199 -4.13 -23.26 -17.23
CA HIS A 199 -3.46 -23.91 -18.35
C HIS A 199 -2.31 -24.80 -17.85
N TRP A 200 -2.59 -25.82 -17.04
CA TRP A 200 -1.59 -26.71 -16.43
C TRP A 200 -0.63 -27.46 -17.40
N ARG A 201 -0.81 -27.32 -18.72
CA ARG A 201 -0.13 -28.11 -19.77
C ARG A 201 0.99 -27.39 -20.51
N LEU A 202 1.33 -26.16 -20.14
CA LEU A 202 2.28 -25.37 -20.91
C LEU A 202 3.72 -25.73 -20.60
N THR A 203 4.52 -25.68 -21.64
CA THR A 203 5.97 -25.85 -21.59
C THR A 203 6.65 -24.57 -21.13
N ALA A 204 7.87 -24.67 -20.58
CA ALA A 204 8.63 -23.53 -20.08
C ALA A 204 8.87 -22.44 -21.15
N SER A 205 8.95 -22.83 -22.42
CA SER A 205 9.07 -21.94 -23.58
C SER A 205 7.80 -21.11 -23.82
N GLU A 206 6.61 -21.68 -23.63
CA GLU A 206 5.34 -20.96 -23.81
C GLU A 206 5.12 -19.95 -22.67
N MET A 207 5.57 -20.29 -21.46
CA MET A 207 5.61 -19.35 -20.33
C MET A 207 6.54 -18.16 -20.60
N GLN A 208 7.65 -18.37 -21.31
CA GLN A 208 8.60 -17.30 -21.63
C GLN A 208 8.01 -16.31 -22.65
N ILE A 209 7.30 -16.80 -23.66
CA ILE A 209 6.59 -15.97 -24.65
C ILE A 209 5.52 -15.09 -23.99
N LEU A 210 4.89 -15.55 -22.91
CA LEU A 210 3.89 -14.74 -22.19
C LEU A 210 4.51 -13.66 -21.32
N LYS A 211 5.69 -13.91 -20.76
CA LYS A 211 6.46 -12.87 -20.07
C LYS A 211 6.91 -11.76 -21.03
N GLU A 212 7.04 -12.06 -22.31
CA GLU A 212 7.35 -11.08 -23.35
C GLU A 212 6.12 -10.29 -23.83
N LYS A 213 4.90 -10.72 -23.51
CA LYS A 213 3.68 -9.98 -23.86
C LYS A 213 3.36 -8.93 -22.80
N GLU A 214 3.13 -7.71 -23.24
CA GLU A 214 2.68 -6.62 -22.36
C GLU A 214 1.37 -6.99 -21.66
N ILE A 215 1.37 -6.86 -20.33
CA ILE A 215 0.19 -7.05 -19.45
C ILE A 215 -1.00 -6.25 -19.93
N ALA A 216 -0.75 -5.07 -20.51
CA ALA A 216 -1.77 -4.15 -21.03
C ALA A 216 -2.76 -4.85 -21.97
N ASN A 217 -2.33 -5.85 -22.74
CA ASN A 217 -3.20 -6.61 -23.65
C ASN A 217 -4.23 -7.49 -22.93
N TYR A 218 -3.98 -7.82 -21.66
CA TYR A 218 -4.86 -8.65 -20.84
C TYR A 218 -5.75 -7.83 -19.91
N VAL A 219 -5.44 -6.55 -19.69
CA VAL A 219 -6.23 -5.64 -18.86
C VAL A 219 -7.49 -5.23 -19.61
N LYS A 220 -8.66 -5.65 -19.12
CA LYS A 220 -9.96 -5.29 -19.69
C LYS A 220 -10.41 -3.87 -19.35
N GLY A 221 -9.90 -3.29 -18.26
CA GLY A 221 -10.25 -1.95 -17.85
C GLY A 221 -9.63 -1.57 -16.50
N PHE A 222 -9.71 -0.28 -16.18
CA PHE A 222 -9.25 0.31 -14.93
C PHE A 222 -10.40 1.06 -14.25
N ILE A 223 -10.49 0.95 -12.93
CA ILE A 223 -11.50 1.65 -12.11
C ILE A 223 -10.75 2.57 -11.15
N GLY A 224 -10.72 3.86 -11.48
CA GLY A 224 -10.12 4.89 -10.63
C GLY A 224 -11.09 5.38 -9.57
N LEU A 225 -10.78 5.12 -8.30
CA LEU A 225 -11.58 5.57 -7.17
C LEU A 225 -10.95 6.83 -6.55
N ALA A 226 -11.44 8.01 -6.95
CA ALA A 226 -11.05 9.31 -6.40
C ALA A 226 -9.52 9.57 -6.36
N ALA A 227 -8.79 9.11 -7.38
CA ALA A 227 -7.36 9.35 -7.51
C ALA A 227 -7.07 10.72 -8.18
N PRO A 228 -5.95 11.38 -7.86
CA PRO A 228 -5.41 12.44 -8.71
C PRO A 228 -4.88 11.80 -10.00
N PHE A 229 -5.52 12.09 -11.13
CA PHE A 229 -5.15 11.51 -12.44
C PHE A 229 -4.13 12.35 -13.20
N ASP A 230 -4.10 13.66 -12.94
CA ASP A 230 -3.02 14.53 -13.39
C ASP A 230 -2.09 14.81 -12.21
N ILE A 231 -0.97 14.09 -12.19
CA ILE A 231 0.00 14.22 -11.12
C ILE A 231 0.78 15.53 -11.22
N SER A 232 0.95 16.08 -12.43
CA SER A 232 1.70 17.31 -12.68
C SER A 232 0.92 18.51 -12.13
N ASP A 233 -0.35 18.61 -12.49
CA ASP A 233 -1.26 19.64 -11.97
C ASP A 233 -1.47 19.48 -10.47
N HIS A 234 -1.57 18.24 -9.98
CA HIS A 234 -1.67 17.98 -8.54
C HIS A 234 -0.44 18.47 -7.78
N TYR A 235 0.78 18.24 -8.28
CA TYR A 235 1.99 18.73 -7.62
C TYR A 235 2.15 20.25 -7.70
N VAL A 236 1.78 20.88 -8.83
CA VAL A 236 1.77 22.35 -8.94
C VAL A 236 0.78 22.92 -7.92
N PHE A 237 -0.44 22.40 -7.88
CA PHE A 237 -1.46 22.80 -6.91
C PHE A 237 -1.02 22.58 -5.45
N GLU A 238 -0.38 21.46 -5.12
CA GLU A 238 0.13 21.19 -3.76
C GLU A 238 1.39 22.03 -3.43
N SER A 239 2.17 22.46 -4.42
CA SER A 239 3.34 23.32 -4.22
C SER A 239 2.98 24.75 -3.84
N GLU A 240 1.79 25.22 -4.25
CA GLU A 240 1.24 26.53 -3.89
C GLU A 240 0.65 26.55 -2.47
N ARG A 241 0.47 25.38 -1.85
CA ARG A 241 0.03 25.27 -0.45
C ARG A 241 1.24 25.27 0.49
N VAL A 242 1.02 25.68 1.75
CA VAL A 242 2.03 25.61 2.84
C VAL A 242 2.50 24.16 3.13
N VAL A 243 1.94 23.18 2.42
CA VAL A 243 2.27 21.75 2.45
C VAL A 243 3.44 21.41 1.50
N GLY A 244 3.95 22.35 0.70
CA GLY A 244 5.11 22.16 -0.20
C GLY A 244 6.37 21.48 0.39
N PRO A 245 6.72 21.64 1.69
CA PRO A 245 7.82 20.91 2.33
C PRO A 245 7.54 19.41 2.57
N PHE A 246 6.32 18.92 2.32
CA PHE A 246 5.90 17.52 2.47
C PHE A 246 5.97 16.73 1.13
N ASN A 247 6.56 17.30 0.09
CA ASN A 247 6.74 16.61 -1.18
C ASN A 247 8.14 16.00 -1.25
N GLY A 248 8.34 14.87 -0.58
CA GLY A 248 9.50 14.00 -0.82
C GLY A 248 9.47 13.27 -2.17
N MET A 249 8.54 13.61 -3.07
CA MET A 249 8.26 12.92 -4.33
C MET A 249 8.58 13.74 -5.59
N TYR A 250 9.36 14.82 -5.48
CA TYR A 250 9.81 15.62 -6.65
C TYR A 250 10.71 14.86 -7.64
N ALA A 251 11.17 13.64 -7.30
CA ALA A 251 12.15 12.89 -8.09
C ALA A 251 11.67 12.44 -9.49
N CYS A 252 10.37 12.50 -9.80
CA CYS A 252 9.89 12.12 -11.13
C CYS A 252 10.28 13.13 -12.23
N PHE A 253 10.49 14.41 -11.89
CA PHE A 253 10.73 15.47 -12.88
C PHE A 253 12.19 15.68 -13.27
N SER A 254 13.18 15.27 -12.46
CA SER A 254 14.59 15.44 -12.87
C SER A 254 14.99 14.44 -13.95
N VAL A 255 14.38 13.26 -13.97
CA VAL A 255 14.68 12.18 -14.94
C VAL A 255 14.02 12.43 -16.30
N SER A 256 12.80 12.98 -16.32
CA SER A 256 12.10 13.33 -17.56
C SER A 256 12.71 14.55 -18.26
N ARG A 257 13.11 15.59 -17.50
CA ARG A 257 13.80 16.77 -18.06
C ARG A 257 15.17 16.43 -18.66
N GLN A 258 15.93 15.53 -18.04
CA GLN A 258 17.20 15.05 -18.60
C GLN A 258 17.01 14.26 -19.91
N ARG A 259 15.91 13.51 -20.07
CA ARG A 259 15.63 12.81 -21.35
C ARG A 259 15.19 13.76 -22.46
N GLU A 260 14.44 14.81 -22.15
CA GLU A 260 14.04 15.83 -23.14
C GLU A 260 15.20 16.72 -23.57
N GLU A 261 16.09 17.13 -22.65
CA GLU A 261 17.28 17.93 -23.00
C GLU A 261 18.31 17.15 -23.85
N ILE A 262 18.43 15.83 -23.64
CA ILE A 262 19.30 14.96 -24.46
C ILE A 262 18.70 14.73 -25.87
N SER A 263 17.38 14.81 -26.03
CA SER A 263 16.71 14.58 -27.33
C SER A 263 16.69 15.83 -28.23
N LEU A 264 16.93 17.02 -27.68
CA LEU A 264 16.93 18.30 -28.42
C LEU A 264 18.33 18.75 -28.88
N GLY A 265 19.36 17.93 -28.67
CA GLY A 265 20.76 18.25 -28.96
C GLY A 265 21.36 17.50 -30.15
N LEU A 266 20.83 17.65 -31.37
CA LEU A 266 21.58 17.36 -32.60
C LEU A 266 21.41 18.47 -33.66
N PRO A 267 22.49 18.80 -34.41
CA PRO A 267 22.60 20.04 -35.17
C PRO A 267 21.90 19.95 -36.53
N GLY A 268 21.44 21.10 -37.00
CA GLY A 268 20.70 21.24 -38.26
C GLY A 268 21.46 20.73 -39.48
N VAL A 269 20.75 19.94 -40.30
CA VAL A 269 21.06 19.76 -41.71
C VAL A 269 20.16 20.73 -42.46
N GLY A 270 20.80 21.73 -43.06
CA GLY A 270 20.17 22.77 -43.87
C GLY A 270 19.60 22.22 -45.17
N ALA A 271 18.67 22.99 -45.72
CA ALA A 271 17.98 22.75 -46.98
C ALA A 271 18.93 22.62 -48.20
N VAL A 272 18.42 21.86 -49.17
CA VAL A 272 18.92 21.50 -50.52
C VAL A 272 19.80 20.25 -50.58
#